data_AF-A0A914LV21-F1
#
_entry.id   AF-A0A914LV21-F1
#
_cell.length_a   1.000
_cell.length_b   1.000
_cell.length_c   1.000
_cell.angle_alpha   90.00
_cell.angle_beta   90.00
_cell.angle_gamma   90.00
#
_symmetry.space_group_name_H-M   'P 1'
#
loop_
_entity.id
_entity.type
_entity.pdbx_description
1 polymer ?
#
loop_
_entity_poly.entity_id
_entity_poly.type
_entity_poly.pdbx_seq_one_letter_code
_entity_poly.pdbx_strand_id
1 'polypeptide(L)'
;MSSKLLKNADNSTTSNSSNDSSASHSQQKKRKRTLELEMEMEQTNLEMKSVQGKVDLANLEMKSVQDKVDLENFKMKLIKDKVDLQNLLKEEINKNEKLAAEKEEYKRKSELYWEEWAQLGRDHIKIGNELNKLKEDYQNSSKTMLNEKNELAKKLEKINKENIKLREEKNLNLKELENYRNACQLPTDEKTALLKQNNQLSLELQRANSELTKCKNELALNLKLVRYVPITNKITEISNYLTCCGNKCINLNLSEGTCNGKQGFIRAQDNGIVKYYSAEIKDLAIGFYAENSFTKAAGFCCHYSLFYFEITMLEQLKNICYAGIGFNKDDNTPVMIMSNGPITYSKLYQKSSWKDGDVFGCGVVFPAKKESKTLPYVFFTKNGRRIGNKFSLKEDSDNLRPYFKLLSCSIEINFGNDLENEPFSYNTFKHNI
;
A
#
# COMPACT_ATOMS: atom_id res chain seq x y z
N MET A 1 -39.70 42.32 50.79
CA MET A 1 -41.11 42.61 50.47
C MET A 1 -41.99 41.73 51.35
N SER A 2 -42.83 42.36 52.19
CA SER A 2 -44.17 41.90 52.63
C SER A 2 -44.31 40.55 53.34
N SER A 3 -45.07 40.36 54.43
CA SER A 3 -46.06 41.20 55.11
C SER A 3 -46.78 40.33 56.16
N LYS A 4 -47.00 40.89 57.36
CA LYS A 4 -48.20 40.73 58.21
C LYS A 4 -48.44 39.45 59.03
N LEU A 5 -48.08 39.59 60.31
CA LEU A 5 -49.02 39.49 61.45
C LEU A 5 -50.36 40.20 61.17
N LEU A 6 -51.50 39.61 61.56
CA LEU A 6 -52.58 40.20 62.40
C LEU A 6 -53.93 39.44 62.34
N LYS A 7 -54.67 39.53 63.46
CA LYS A 7 -56.14 39.35 63.70
C LYS A 7 -56.62 37.91 63.95
N ASN A 8 -57.59 37.60 64.82
CA ASN A 8 -58.46 38.27 65.82
C ASN A 8 -59.13 37.08 66.58
N ALA A 9 -59.24 36.98 67.90
CA ALA A 9 -60.06 37.74 68.85
C ALA A 9 -61.56 37.79 68.49
N ASP A 10 -62.30 36.90 69.16
CA ASP A 10 -63.65 36.99 69.73
C ASP A 10 -64.71 37.92 69.10
N ASN A 11 -65.85 37.31 68.80
CA ASN A 11 -67.18 37.91 68.88
C ASN A 11 -68.18 36.75 69.02
N SER A 12 -68.89 36.67 70.16
CA SER A 12 -70.26 37.18 70.35
C SER A 12 -71.30 36.15 69.82
N THR A 13 -72.48 35.88 70.39
CA THR A 13 -73.40 36.67 71.22
C THR A 13 -74.57 35.73 71.61
N THR A 14 -75.27 36.04 72.72
CA THR A 14 -76.74 35.89 72.93
C THR A 14 -77.37 34.48 72.97
N SER A 15 -78.44 34.17 73.70
CA SER A 15 -79.46 34.94 74.42
C SER A 15 -80.43 33.98 75.13
N ASN A 16 -81.23 34.54 76.07
CA ASN A 16 -82.61 34.15 76.41
C ASN A 16 -82.83 32.84 77.21
N SER A 17 -83.77 32.73 78.16
CA SER A 17 -84.78 33.65 78.72
C SER A 17 -85.53 32.95 79.86
N SER A 18 -86.07 33.77 80.79
CA SER A 18 -87.43 33.71 81.38
C SER A 18 -87.92 32.57 82.29
N ASN A 19 -88.43 33.00 83.46
CA ASN A 19 -89.77 32.75 84.04
C ASN A 19 -90.02 31.64 85.10
N ASP A 20 -90.25 32.11 86.34
CA ASP A 20 -91.51 32.13 87.12
C ASP A 20 -92.15 30.87 87.77
N SER A 21 -92.87 31.14 88.87
CA SER A 21 -93.93 30.35 89.59
C SER A 21 -93.46 29.22 90.53
N SER A 22 -93.70 29.20 91.85
CA SER A 22 -94.90 29.33 92.72
C SER A 22 -95.57 27.98 93.10
N ALA A 23 -95.81 27.85 94.42
CA ALA A 23 -96.72 26.97 95.19
C ALA A 23 -96.88 25.46 94.79
N SER A 24 -96.49 24.48 95.61
CA SER A 24 -97.06 24.06 96.91
C SER A 24 -98.50 23.47 96.85
N HIS A 25 -98.62 22.15 96.58
CA HIS A 25 -99.40 21.16 97.36
C HIS A 25 -99.40 19.78 96.65
N SER A 26 -99.44 18.68 97.41
CA SER A 26 -99.35 17.26 96.98
C SER A 26 -97.95 16.63 97.01
N GLN A 27 -97.22 16.89 98.10
CA GLN A 27 -96.05 16.12 98.53
C GLN A 27 -96.52 14.81 99.18
N GLN A 28 -96.28 13.66 98.52
CA GLN A 28 -95.88 12.36 99.13
C GLN A 28 -96.01 11.15 98.18
N LYS A 29 -96.61 11.29 96.99
CA LYS A 29 -96.55 10.26 95.91
C LYS A 29 -95.73 10.65 94.66
N LYS A 30 -95.32 11.92 94.53
CA LYS A 30 -94.35 12.40 93.51
C LYS A 30 -92.88 12.12 93.88
N ARG A 31 -92.50 12.08 95.16
CA ARG A 31 -91.11 11.84 95.60
C ARG A 31 -90.53 10.49 95.14
N LYS A 32 -91.35 9.44 94.97
CA LYS A 32 -90.86 8.13 94.52
C LYS A 32 -90.56 8.08 93.01
N ARG A 33 -91.45 8.62 92.17
CA ARG A 33 -91.20 8.76 90.71
C ARG A 33 -90.12 9.79 90.40
N THR A 34 -90.00 10.86 91.18
CA THR A 34 -88.91 11.84 91.02
C THR A 34 -87.57 11.25 91.44
N LEU A 35 -87.49 10.45 92.51
CA LEU A 35 -86.26 9.74 92.89
C LEU A 35 -85.89 8.63 91.90
N GLU A 36 -86.85 7.89 91.34
CA GLU A 36 -86.60 6.90 90.27
C GLU A 36 -86.12 7.58 88.98
N LEU A 37 -86.72 8.71 88.60
CA LEU A 37 -86.24 9.54 87.48
C LEU A 37 -84.87 10.18 87.76
N GLU A 38 -84.60 10.63 88.98
CA GLU A 38 -83.29 11.18 89.37
C GLU A 38 -82.23 10.08 89.37
N MET A 39 -82.54 8.87 89.86
CA MET A 39 -81.64 7.70 89.77
C MET A 39 -81.40 7.25 88.33
N GLU A 40 -82.43 7.16 87.49
CA GLU A 40 -82.28 6.83 86.06
C GLU A 40 -81.51 7.92 85.32
N MET A 41 -81.73 9.19 85.66
CA MET A 41 -81.00 10.32 85.09
C MET A 41 -79.55 10.37 85.57
N GLU A 42 -79.29 9.99 86.83
CA GLU A 42 -77.94 9.88 87.39
C GLU A 42 -77.19 8.68 86.81
N GLN A 43 -77.87 7.55 86.62
CA GLN A 43 -77.33 6.37 85.96
C GLN A 43 -77.06 6.60 84.48
N THR A 44 -77.97 7.26 83.74
CA THR A 44 -77.70 7.67 82.36
C THR A 44 -76.61 8.73 82.28
N ASN A 45 -76.47 9.63 83.26
CA ASN A 45 -75.32 10.54 83.34
C ASN A 45 -74.01 9.81 83.57
N LEU A 46 -74.00 8.77 84.42
CA LEU A 46 -72.83 7.93 84.65
C LEU A 46 -72.47 7.11 83.41
N GLU A 47 -73.46 6.56 82.71
CA GLU A 47 -73.27 5.85 81.45
C GLU A 47 -72.79 6.80 80.34
N MET A 48 -73.35 8.00 80.22
CA MET A 48 -72.85 9.03 79.29
C MET A 48 -71.43 9.45 79.61
N LYS A 49 -71.08 9.66 80.88
CA LYS A 49 -69.69 9.94 81.30
C LYS A 49 -68.75 8.79 81.01
N SER A 50 -69.21 7.54 81.19
CA SER A 50 -68.44 6.33 80.84
C SER A 50 -68.22 6.22 79.35
N VAL A 51 -69.25 6.44 78.53
CA VAL A 51 -69.17 6.46 77.07
C VAL A 51 -68.25 7.59 76.59
N GLN A 52 -68.39 8.80 77.15
CA GLN A 52 -67.51 9.93 76.84
C GLN A 52 -66.05 9.60 77.16
N GLY A 53 -65.77 9.01 78.32
CA GLY A 53 -64.41 8.57 78.68
C GLY A 53 -63.84 7.52 77.71
N LYS A 54 -64.67 6.59 77.21
CA LYS A 54 -64.26 5.63 76.18
C LYS A 54 -64.01 6.29 74.82
N VAL A 55 -64.80 7.29 74.45
CA VAL A 55 -64.61 8.08 73.22
C VAL A 55 -63.32 8.90 73.31
N ASP A 56 -63.08 9.56 74.44
CA ASP A 56 -61.86 10.33 74.67
C ASP A 56 -60.60 9.43 74.64
N LEU A 57 -60.69 8.23 75.24
CA LEU A 57 -59.64 7.22 75.17
C LEU A 57 -59.40 6.75 73.73
N ALA A 58 -60.45 6.42 72.98
CA ALA A 58 -60.34 6.00 71.58
C ALA A 58 -59.76 7.12 70.69
N ASN A 59 -60.12 8.39 70.94
CA ASN A 59 -59.55 9.53 70.24
C ASN A 59 -58.05 9.71 70.55
N LEU A 60 -57.63 9.49 71.79
CA LEU A 60 -56.21 9.50 72.18
C LEU A 60 -55.44 8.33 71.55
N GLU A 61 -56.02 7.14 71.51
CA GLU A 61 -55.43 5.97 70.84
C GLU A 61 -55.30 6.20 69.34
N MET A 62 -56.35 6.73 68.69
CA MET A 62 -56.33 7.07 67.27
C MET A 62 -55.27 8.13 66.95
N LYS A 63 -55.13 9.16 67.80
CA LYS A 63 -54.06 10.16 67.68
C LYS A 63 -52.67 9.53 67.83
N SER A 64 -52.49 8.64 68.81
CA SER A 64 -51.22 7.92 68.99
C SER A 64 -50.87 7.04 67.79
N VAL A 65 -51.86 6.37 67.19
CA VAL A 65 -51.68 5.60 65.95
C VAL A 65 -51.31 6.53 64.79
N GLN A 66 -51.98 7.67 64.65
CA GLN A 66 -51.67 8.65 63.60
C GLN A 66 -50.24 9.18 63.73
N ASP A 67 -49.79 9.54 64.94
CA ASP A 67 -48.42 10.01 65.19
C ASP A 67 -47.37 8.94 64.83
N LYS A 68 -47.67 7.65 65.08
CA LYS A 68 -46.80 6.54 64.66
C LYS A 68 -46.74 6.39 63.14
N VAL A 69 -47.89 6.52 62.45
CA VAL A 69 -47.95 6.48 60.99
C VAL A 69 -47.16 7.64 60.39
N ASP A 70 -47.30 8.85 60.92
CA ASP A 70 -46.58 10.02 60.45
C ASP A 70 -45.07 9.89 60.68
N LEU A 71 -44.66 9.31 61.82
CA LEU A 71 -43.26 9.00 62.10
C LEU A 71 -42.69 7.97 61.12
N GLU A 72 -43.43 6.89 60.80
CA GLU A 72 -42.97 5.90 59.83
C GLU A 72 -42.91 6.47 58.40
N ASN A 73 -43.88 7.30 58.01
CA ASN A 73 -43.84 8.03 56.73
C ASN A 73 -42.62 8.95 56.65
N PHE A 74 -42.29 9.65 57.73
CA PHE A 74 -41.10 10.48 57.81
C PHE A 74 -39.80 9.67 57.71
N LYS A 75 -39.70 8.54 58.40
CA LYS A 75 -38.55 7.62 58.28
C LYS A 75 -38.40 7.08 56.86
N MET A 76 -39.49 6.67 56.22
CA MET A 76 -39.47 6.21 54.83
C MET A 76 -39.00 7.30 53.86
N LYS A 77 -39.42 8.55 54.08
CA LYS A 77 -38.91 9.70 53.31
C LYS A 77 -37.40 9.89 53.51
N LEU A 78 -36.91 9.85 54.74
CA LEU A 78 -35.48 9.94 55.04
C LEU A 78 -34.66 8.82 54.39
N ILE A 79 -35.17 7.58 54.39
CA ILE A 79 -34.53 6.44 53.72
C ILE A 79 -34.46 6.68 52.21
N LYS A 80 -35.55 7.16 51.60
CA LYS A 80 -35.59 7.48 50.17
C LYS A 80 -34.58 8.58 49.82
N ASP A 81 -34.58 9.69 50.54
CA ASP A 81 -33.65 10.80 50.32
C ASP A 81 -32.18 10.34 50.46
N LYS A 82 -31.89 9.44 51.41
CA LYS A 82 -30.56 8.83 51.58
C LYS A 82 -30.15 7.97 50.37
N VAL A 83 -31.06 7.17 49.84
CA VAL A 83 -30.80 6.33 48.64
C VAL A 83 -30.56 7.21 47.42
N ASP A 84 -31.37 8.26 47.24
CA ASP A 84 -31.23 9.20 46.12
C ASP A 84 -29.87 9.93 46.19
N LEU A 85 -29.43 10.37 47.38
CA LEU A 85 -28.10 10.95 47.58
C LEU A 85 -26.97 9.96 47.30
N GLN A 86 -27.11 8.69 47.67
CA GLN A 86 -26.11 7.66 47.36
C GLN A 86 -25.99 7.41 45.86
N ASN A 87 -27.11 7.42 45.13
CA ASN A 87 -27.12 7.28 43.68
C ASN A 87 -26.43 8.47 42.99
N LEU A 88 -26.76 9.71 43.40
CA LEU A 88 -26.11 10.92 42.88
C LEU A 88 -24.59 10.92 43.14
N LEU A 89 -24.16 10.49 44.33
CA LEU A 89 -22.73 10.38 44.66
C LEU A 89 -22.03 9.36 43.74
N LYS A 90 -22.68 8.22 43.47
CA LYS A 90 -22.13 7.19 42.58
C LYS A 90 -22.02 7.69 41.13
N GLU A 91 -23.00 8.44 40.65
CA GLU A 91 -22.95 9.06 39.32
C GLU A 91 -21.81 10.07 39.20
N GLU A 92 -21.60 10.90 40.23
CA GLU A 92 -20.51 11.89 40.25
C GLU A 92 -19.13 11.21 40.32
N ILE A 93 -18.98 10.12 41.07
CA ILE A 93 -17.75 9.30 41.08
C ILE A 93 -17.47 8.74 39.68
N ASN A 94 -18.46 8.11 39.05
CA ASN A 94 -18.30 7.56 37.69
C ASN A 94 -17.92 8.64 36.66
N LYS A 95 -18.51 9.83 36.78
CA LYS A 95 -18.20 10.98 35.92
C LYS A 95 -16.76 11.44 36.11
N ASN A 96 -16.27 11.50 37.35
CA ASN A 96 -14.89 11.88 37.66
C ASN A 96 -13.88 10.83 37.21
N GLU A 97 -14.20 9.54 37.33
CA GLU A 97 -13.38 8.45 36.80
C GLU A 97 -13.26 8.51 35.26
N LYS A 98 -14.38 8.76 34.57
CA LYS A 98 -14.38 8.94 33.11
C LYS A 98 -13.52 10.15 32.70
N LEU A 99 -13.65 11.28 33.39
CA LEU A 99 -12.86 12.47 33.13
C LEU A 99 -11.37 12.24 33.38
N ALA A 100 -11.01 11.46 34.41
CA ALA A 100 -9.63 11.09 34.69
C ALA A 100 -9.05 10.21 33.57
N ALA A 101 -9.81 9.24 33.07
CA ALA A 101 -9.40 8.40 31.95
C ALA A 101 -9.20 9.21 30.66
N GLU A 102 -10.11 10.14 30.34
CA GLU A 102 -9.98 11.03 29.19
C GLU A 102 -8.73 11.94 29.29
N LYS A 103 -8.40 12.43 30.50
CA LYS A 103 -7.17 13.21 30.73
C LYS A 103 -5.90 12.40 30.52
N GLU A 104 -5.85 11.16 30.99
CA GLU A 104 -4.71 10.26 30.77
C GLU A 104 -4.56 9.86 29.29
N GLU A 105 -5.67 9.66 28.58
CA GLU A 105 -5.64 9.42 27.12
C GLU A 105 -5.08 10.64 26.37
N TYR A 106 -5.54 11.85 26.73
CA TYR A 106 -5.03 13.09 26.13
C TYR A 106 -3.52 13.27 26.40
N LYS A 107 -3.08 12.99 27.63
CA LYS A 107 -1.66 13.04 28.01
C LYS A 107 -0.82 12.06 27.15
N ARG A 108 -1.26 10.82 27.00
CA ARG A 108 -0.59 9.81 26.15
C ARG A 108 -0.51 10.25 24.68
N LYS A 109 -1.61 10.79 24.13
CA LYS A 109 -1.60 11.31 22.76
C LYS A 109 -0.62 12.47 22.61
N SER A 110 -0.60 13.39 23.58
CA SER A 110 0.34 14.51 23.61
C SER A 110 1.80 14.04 23.65
N GLU A 111 2.13 13.04 24.47
CA GLU A 111 3.48 12.45 24.53
C GLU A 111 3.88 11.79 23.20
N LEU A 112 2.99 11.02 22.57
CA LEU A 112 3.23 10.44 21.25
C LEU A 112 3.51 11.50 20.18
N TYR A 113 2.70 12.58 20.15
CA TYR A 113 2.95 13.69 19.23
C TYR A 113 4.33 14.32 19.46
N TRP A 114 4.74 14.54 20.71
CA TRP A 114 6.06 15.08 21.01
C TRP A 114 7.20 14.16 20.55
N GLU A 115 7.07 12.84 20.70
CA GLU A 115 8.04 11.87 20.19
C GLU A 115 8.15 11.88 18.67
N GLU A 116 7.01 11.93 17.96
CA GLU A 116 6.97 12.05 16.50
C GLU A 116 7.65 13.35 16.02
N TRP A 117 7.35 14.49 16.66
CA TRP A 117 7.99 15.77 16.35
C TRP A 117 9.50 15.74 16.61
N ALA A 118 9.94 15.11 17.70
CA ALA A 118 11.36 14.96 18.00
C ALA A 118 12.07 14.07 16.96
N GLN A 119 11.39 13.02 16.48
CA GLN A 119 11.92 12.15 15.42
C GLN A 119 12.04 12.90 14.09
N LEU A 120 11.01 13.66 13.69
CA LEU A 120 11.06 14.52 12.50
C LEU A 120 12.21 15.55 12.58
N GLY A 121 12.45 16.12 13.77
CA GLY A 121 13.60 17.01 13.99
C GLY A 121 14.95 16.33 13.76
N ARG A 122 15.12 15.08 14.24
CA ARG A 122 16.33 14.28 14.01
C ARG A 122 16.52 13.97 12.53
N ASP A 123 15.45 13.58 11.84
CA ASP A 123 15.50 13.25 10.42
C ASP A 123 15.83 14.48 9.56
N HIS A 124 15.28 15.64 9.90
CA HIS A 124 15.63 16.91 9.24
C HIS A 124 17.12 17.26 9.37
N ILE A 125 17.71 17.06 10.56
CA ILE A 125 19.16 17.25 10.78
C ILE A 125 19.98 16.26 9.94
N LYS A 126 19.57 14.99 9.90
CA LYS A 126 20.24 13.94 9.10
C LYS A 126 20.24 14.30 7.61
N ILE A 127 19.09 14.69 7.08
CA ILE A 127 18.94 15.14 5.69
C ILE A 127 19.83 16.36 5.41
N GLY A 128 19.89 17.34 6.33
CA GLY A 128 20.77 18.50 6.21
C GLY A 128 22.25 18.11 6.09
N ASN A 129 22.71 17.14 6.88
CA ASN A 129 24.08 16.64 6.82
C ASN A 129 24.38 15.89 5.52
N GLU A 130 23.45 15.05 5.05
CA GLU A 130 23.58 14.35 3.76
C GLU A 130 23.63 15.34 2.58
N LEU A 131 22.83 16.41 2.62
CA LEU A 131 22.84 17.47 1.61
C LEU A 131 24.18 18.21 1.57
N ASN A 132 24.76 18.51 2.74
CA ASN A 132 26.06 19.16 2.83
C ASN A 132 27.18 18.27 2.27
N LYS A 133 27.17 16.98 2.61
CA LYS A 133 28.11 16.01 2.04
C LYS A 133 28.00 15.92 0.52
N LEU A 134 26.78 15.83 -0.01
CA LEU A 134 26.55 15.80 -1.45
C LEU A 134 27.05 17.07 -2.14
N LYS A 135 26.91 18.24 -1.50
CA LYS A 135 27.42 19.52 -2.00
C LYS A 135 28.96 19.53 -2.07
N GLU A 136 29.63 19.00 -1.05
CA GLU A 136 31.09 18.85 -1.05
C GLU A 136 31.56 17.88 -2.15
N ASP A 137 30.90 16.73 -2.28
CA ASP A 137 31.19 15.74 -3.34
C ASP A 137 31.02 16.35 -4.74
N TYR A 138 29.96 17.14 -4.95
CA TYR A 138 29.74 17.86 -6.20
C TYR A 138 30.84 18.89 -6.49
N GLN A 139 31.26 19.67 -5.49
CA GLN A 139 32.35 20.64 -5.65
C GLN A 139 33.68 19.95 -5.99
N ASN A 140 33.98 18.84 -5.32
CA ASN A 140 35.18 18.04 -5.58
C ASN A 140 35.14 17.44 -6.99
N SER A 141 34.01 16.86 -7.41
CA SER A 141 33.83 16.32 -8.76
C SER A 141 33.99 17.40 -9.83
N SER A 142 33.38 18.58 -9.63
CA SER A 142 33.51 19.72 -10.54
C SER A 142 34.97 20.20 -10.67
N LYS A 143 35.73 20.20 -9.58
CA LYS A 143 37.16 20.55 -9.59
C LYS A 143 37.98 19.52 -10.37
N THR A 144 37.72 18.23 -10.19
CA THR A 144 38.38 17.15 -10.94
C THR A 144 38.09 17.24 -12.43
N MET A 145 36.83 17.43 -12.83
CA MET A 145 36.46 17.59 -14.24
C MET A 145 37.12 18.81 -14.88
N LEU A 146 37.26 19.92 -14.14
CA LEU A 146 37.96 21.10 -14.65
C LEU A 146 39.45 20.83 -14.89
N ASN A 147 40.10 20.09 -14.00
CA ASN A 147 41.50 19.69 -14.16
C ASN A 147 41.67 18.75 -15.37
N GLU A 148 40.81 17.76 -15.53
CA GLU A 148 40.83 16.84 -16.68
C GLU A 148 40.62 17.58 -18.00
N LYS A 149 39.67 18.53 -18.04
CA LYS A 149 39.45 19.40 -19.20
C LYS A 149 40.71 20.17 -19.58
N ASN A 150 41.41 20.73 -18.60
CA ASN A 150 42.65 21.47 -18.83
C ASN A 150 43.77 20.57 -19.36
N GLU A 151 43.90 19.34 -18.85
CA GLU A 151 44.88 18.37 -19.35
C GLU A 151 44.56 17.89 -20.77
N LEU A 152 43.28 17.68 -21.09
CA LEU A 152 42.85 17.36 -22.45
C LEU A 152 43.13 18.52 -23.42
N ALA A 153 42.92 19.76 -23.00
CA ALA A 153 43.25 20.94 -23.82
C ALA A 153 44.75 20.99 -24.17
N LYS A 154 45.64 20.72 -23.20
CA LYS A 154 47.10 20.64 -23.45
C LYS A 154 47.45 19.51 -24.43
N LYS A 155 46.84 18.33 -24.28
CA LYS A 155 47.04 17.20 -25.21
C LYS A 155 46.57 17.54 -26.62
N LEU A 156 45.42 18.21 -26.75
CA LEU A 156 44.88 18.65 -28.03
C LEU A 156 45.80 19.65 -28.72
N GLU A 157 46.36 20.60 -27.96
CA GLU A 157 47.34 21.55 -28.49
C GLU A 157 48.60 20.85 -29.01
N LYS A 158 49.10 19.83 -28.29
CA LYS A 158 50.24 19.01 -28.73
C LYS A 158 49.94 18.27 -30.04
N ILE A 159 48.79 17.59 -30.12
CA ILE A 159 48.36 16.87 -31.34
C ILE A 159 48.21 17.84 -32.52
N ASN A 160 47.68 19.04 -32.27
CA ASN A 160 47.53 20.04 -33.33
C ASN A 160 48.90 20.48 -33.88
N LYS A 161 49.91 20.68 -33.01
CA LYS A 161 51.29 20.98 -33.42
C LYS A 161 51.90 19.84 -34.25
N GLU A 162 51.69 18.58 -33.86
CA GLU A 162 52.16 17.41 -34.60
C GLU A 162 51.49 17.29 -35.99
N ASN A 163 50.17 17.53 -36.07
CA ASN A 163 49.43 17.52 -37.33
C ASN A 163 49.90 18.61 -38.30
N ILE A 164 50.26 19.80 -37.80
CA ILE A 164 50.84 20.85 -38.64
C ILE A 164 52.16 20.38 -39.25
N LYS A 165 53.06 19.80 -38.46
CA LYS A 165 54.35 19.24 -38.95
C LYS A 165 54.15 18.16 -40.01
N LEU A 166 53.22 17.22 -39.78
CA LEU A 166 52.92 16.16 -40.76
C LEU A 166 52.38 16.71 -42.08
N ARG A 167 51.60 17.80 -42.04
CA ARG A 167 51.13 18.47 -43.25
C ARG A 167 52.27 19.12 -44.02
N GLU A 168 53.21 19.75 -43.32
CA GLU A 168 54.41 20.35 -43.93
C GLU A 168 55.28 19.27 -44.57
N GLU A 169 55.53 18.16 -43.87
CA GLU A 169 56.28 17.01 -44.40
C GLU A 169 55.59 16.40 -45.63
N LYS A 170 54.27 16.18 -45.57
CA LYS A 170 53.50 15.70 -46.73
C LYS A 170 53.65 16.63 -47.93
N ASN A 171 53.62 17.95 -47.71
CA ASN A 171 53.80 18.92 -48.79
C ASN A 171 55.22 18.89 -49.37
N LEU A 172 56.24 18.66 -48.54
CA LEU A 172 57.62 18.48 -49.00
C LEU A 172 57.76 17.21 -49.85
N ASN A 173 57.22 16.09 -49.38
CA ASN A 173 57.23 14.81 -50.10
C ASN A 173 56.48 14.90 -51.44
N LEU A 174 55.38 15.65 -51.49
CA LEU A 174 54.65 15.89 -52.75
C LEU A 174 55.50 16.68 -53.76
N LYS A 175 56.26 17.69 -53.30
CA LYS A 175 57.19 18.44 -54.16
C LYS A 175 58.32 17.55 -54.67
N GLU A 176 58.90 16.71 -53.82
CA GLU A 176 59.91 15.74 -54.25
C GLU A 176 59.37 14.77 -55.28
N LEU A 177 58.16 14.22 -55.06
CA LEU A 177 57.50 13.33 -56.00
C LEU A 177 57.28 14.00 -57.37
N GLU A 178 56.88 15.28 -57.36
CA GLU A 178 56.71 16.07 -58.58
C GLU A 178 58.03 16.29 -59.31
N ASN A 179 59.12 16.56 -58.57
CA ASN A 179 60.47 16.63 -59.14
C ASN A 179 60.90 15.30 -59.77
N TYR A 180 60.67 14.17 -59.11
CA TYR A 180 60.95 12.83 -59.67
C TYR A 180 60.12 12.55 -60.94
N ARG A 181 58.83 12.94 -60.93
CA ARG A 181 57.94 12.79 -62.08
C ARG A 181 58.42 13.60 -63.28
N ASN A 182 58.95 14.81 -63.03
CA ASN A 182 59.51 15.68 -64.06
C ASN A 182 60.86 15.15 -64.58
N ALA A 183 61.70 14.57 -63.71
CA ALA A 183 62.97 13.96 -64.09
C ALA A 183 62.82 12.65 -64.90
N CYS A 184 61.72 11.90 -64.70
CA CYS A 184 61.44 10.66 -65.43
C CYS A 184 60.78 10.87 -66.80
N GLN A 185 61.13 11.91 -67.54
CA GLN A 185 60.76 12.02 -68.97
C GLN A 185 61.59 11.04 -69.81
N LEU A 186 61.23 9.76 -69.67
CA LEU A 186 61.68 8.66 -70.54
C LEU A 186 60.89 8.68 -71.86
N PRO A 187 61.47 8.08 -72.94
CA PRO A 187 60.89 8.00 -74.27
C PRO A 187 59.47 7.40 -74.27
N THR A 188 58.70 7.86 -75.25
CA THR A 188 57.23 7.90 -75.31
C THR A 188 56.52 6.53 -75.33
N ASP A 189 57.24 5.43 -75.56
CA ASP A 189 56.62 4.13 -75.81
C ASP A 189 56.52 3.26 -74.53
N GLU A 190 57.51 3.33 -73.64
CA GLU A 190 57.52 2.56 -72.37
C GLU A 190 56.56 3.17 -71.33
N LYS A 191 56.38 4.50 -71.37
CA LYS A 191 55.44 5.25 -70.53
C LYS A 191 53.99 4.82 -70.77
N THR A 192 53.64 4.51 -72.02
CA THR A 192 52.26 4.13 -72.39
C THR A 192 51.93 2.72 -71.88
N ALA A 193 52.92 1.81 -71.90
CA ALA A 193 52.80 0.47 -71.31
C ALA A 193 52.64 0.52 -69.79
N LEU A 194 53.49 1.30 -69.10
CA LEU A 194 53.42 1.48 -67.64
C LEU A 194 52.12 2.17 -67.20
N LEU A 195 51.62 3.14 -67.97
CA LEU A 195 50.38 3.85 -67.63
C LEU A 195 49.14 2.95 -67.81
N LYS A 196 49.13 2.07 -68.82
CA LYS A 196 48.12 1.01 -68.94
C LYS A 196 48.19 0.04 -67.77
N GLN A 197 49.39 -0.39 -67.39
CA GLN A 197 49.58 -1.31 -66.26
C GLN A 197 49.14 -0.68 -64.92
N ASN A 198 49.43 0.60 -64.71
CA ASN A 198 49.03 1.32 -63.49
C ASN A 198 47.51 1.54 -63.42
N ASN A 199 46.86 1.85 -64.55
CA ASN A 199 45.40 1.95 -64.61
C ASN A 199 44.72 0.59 -64.34
N GLN A 200 45.29 -0.50 -64.85
CA GLN A 200 44.83 -1.86 -64.58
C GLN A 200 44.96 -2.21 -63.08
N LEU A 201 46.12 -1.95 -62.49
CA LEU A 201 46.36 -2.14 -61.05
C LEU A 201 45.41 -1.30 -60.19
N SER A 202 45.11 -0.07 -60.59
CA SER A 202 44.16 0.81 -59.89
C SER A 202 42.74 0.22 -59.89
N LEU A 203 42.28 -0.32 -61.03
CA LEU A 203 41.00 -1.01 -61.14
C LEU A 203 40.94 -2.29 -60.29
N GLU A 204 42.01 -3.08 -60.27
CA GLU A 204 42.12 -4.28 -59.43
C GLU A 204 42.11 -3.94 -57.95
N LEU A 205 42.83 -2.89 -57.53
CA LEU A 205 42.84 -2.39 -56.16
C LEU A 205 41.44 -1.92 -55.73
N GLN A 206 40.72 -1.24 -56.64
CA GLN A 206 39.35 -0.79 -56.36
C GLN A 206 38.37 -1.96 -56.20
N ARG A 207 38.51 -3.02 -57.00
CA ARG A 207 37.75 -4.29 -56.81
C ARG A 207 38.10 -4.97 -55.50
N ALA A 208 39.39 -5.15 -55.20
CA ALA A 208 39.82 -5.80 -53.96
C ALA A 208 39.30 -5.05 -52.73
N ASN A 209 39.31 -3.70 -52.75
CA ASN A 209 38.75 -2.89 -51.67
C ASN A 209 37.23 -3.02 -51.53
N SER A 210 36.48 -3.17 -52.63
CA SER A 210 35.04 -3.37 -52.57
C SER A 210 34.69 -4.75 -51.99
N GLU A 211 35.42 -5.80 -52.40
CA GLU A 211 35.30 -7.15 -51.84
C GLU A 211 35.69 -7.21 -50.35
N LEU A 212 36.78 -6.54 -49.96
CA LEU A 212 37.21 -6.43 -48.57
C LEU A 212 36.14 -5.73 -47.72
N THR A 213 35.53 -4.67 -48.25
CA THR A 213 34.44 -3.95 -47.56
C THR A 213 33.21 -4.84 -47.39
N LYS A 214 32.87 -5.62 -48.43
CA LYS A 214 31.78 -6.60 -48.36
C LYS A 214 32.05 -7.68 -47.31
N CYS A 215 33.23 -8.30 -47.32
CA CYS A 215 33.65 -9.27 -46.31
C CYS A 215 33.65 -8.68 -44.90
N LYS A 216 34.14 -7.43 -44.73
CA LYS A 216 34.15 -6.75 -43.44
C LYS A 216 32.73 -6.50 -42.92
N ASN A 217 31.80 -6.14 -43.79
CA ASN A 217 30.40 -5.93 -43.45
C ASN A 217 29.71 -7.26 -43.09
N GLU A 218 29.94 -8.32 -43.85
CA GLU A 218 29.44 -9.67 -43.54
C GLU A 218 30.01 -10.19 -42.21
N LEU A 219 31.31 -9.97 -41.96
CA LEU A 219 31.95 -10.33 -40.69
C LEU A 219 31.40 -9.49 -39.52
N ALA A 220 31.18 -8.19 -39.73
CA ALA A 220 30.60 -7.31 -38.72
C ALA A 220 29.15 -7.69 -38.36
N LEU A 221 28.36 -8.14 -39.35
CA LEU A 221 27.03 -8.69 -39.13
C LEU A 221 27.09 -10.00 -38.33
N ASN A 222 28.07 -10.87 -38.62
CA ASN A 222 28.29 -12.10 -37.86
C ASN A 222 28.81 -11.85 -36.42
N LEU A 223 29.49 -10.73 -36.17
CA LEU A 223 29.99 -10.37 -34.83
C LEU A 223 28.87 -9.89 -33.89
N LYS A 224 27.80 -9.29 -34.43
CA LYS A 224 26.60 -8.89 -33.65
C LYS A 224 25.51 -9.95 -33.63
N LEU A 225 25.87 -11.20 -33.89
CA LEU A 225 24.93 -12.31 -33.84
C LEU A 225 24.39 -12.46 -32.42
N VAL A 226 23.06 -12.38 -32.29
CA VAL A 226 22.34 -12.71 -31.07
C VAL A 226 21.99 -14.17 -31.14
N ARG A 227 22.37 -14.93 -30.11
CA ARG A 227 22.08 -16.35 -30.01
C ARG A 227 21.12 -16.61 -28.86
N TYR A 228 20.04 -17.31 -29.15
CA TYR A 228 19.16 -17.83 -28.12
C TYR A 228 19.92 -18.84 -27.25
N VAL A 229 19.74 -18.74 -25.93
CA VAL A 229 20.32 -19.64 -24.95
C VAL A 229 19.17 -20.45 -24.33
N PRO A 230 19.08 -21.77 -24.62
CA PRO A 230 18.07 -22.61 -24.01
C PRO A 230 18.39 -22.80 -22.51
N ILE A 231 17.42 -22.51 -21.65
CA ILE A 231 17.45 -22.83 -20.23
C ILE A 231 16.14 -23.53 -19.89
N THR A 232 16.23 -24.80 -19.53
CA THR A 232 15.08 -25.54 -19.01
C THR A 232 14.58 -24.88 -17.73
N ASN A 233 13.28 -24.66 -17.63
CA ASN A 233 12.70 -23.98 -16.47
C ASN A 233 11.31 -24.51 -16.13
N LYS A 234 10.91 -24.31 -14.87
CA LYS A 234 9.59 -24.65 -14.32
C LYS A 234 9.26 -23.73 -13.16
N ILE A 235 8.00 -23.67 -12.74
CA ILE A 235 7.60 -22.86 -11.58
C ILE A 235 7.95 -23.64 -10.31
N THR A 236 8.61 -23.00 -9.36
CA THR A 236 9.03 -23.64 -8.09
C THR A 236 8.66 -22.85 -6.85
N GLU A 237 8.36 -21.56 -6.98
CA GLU A 237 8.23 -20.67 -5.83
C GLU A 237 7.14 -19.62 -6.02
N ILE A 238 6.30 -19.44 -4.98
CA ILE A 238 5.37 -18.30 -4.86
C ILE A 238 6.06 -17.16 -4.10
N SER A 239 5.80 -15.93 -4.53
CA SER A 239 6.24 -14.73 -3.84
C SER A 239 5.79 -14.69 -2.39
N ASN A 240 6.73 -14.36 -1.51
CA ASN A 240 6.47 -14.15 -0.10
C ASN A 240 5.55 -12.96 0.20
N TYR A 241 5.46 -12.00 -0.72
CA TYR A 241 4.68 -10.77 -0.57
C TYR A 241 3.35 -10.81 -1.32
N LEU A 242 3.33 -11.52 -2.45
CA LEU A 242 2.18 -11.62 -3.35
C LEU A 242 1.72 -13.07 -3.36
N THR A 243 1.00 -13.46 -2.31
CA THR A 243 0.50 -14.81 -2.07
C THR A 243 -1.01 -14.78 -1.86
N CYS A 244 -1.62 -15.96 -1.71
CA CYS A 244 -3.06 -16.09 -1.54
C CYS A 244 -3.58 -15.58 -0.20
N CYS A 245 -2.78 -15.53 0.87
CA CYS A 245 -3.13 -15.01 2.19
C CYS A 245 -1.89 -14.91 3.11
N GLY A 246 -2.00 -14.29 4.29
CA GLY A 246 -0.89 -14.16 5.25
C GLY A 246 -0.26 -15.49 5.70
N ASN A 247 -1.04 -16.59 5.66
CA ASN A 247 -0.55 -17.93 6.01
C ASN A 247 0.16 -18.66 4.84
N LYS A 248 0.24 -18.05 3.65
CA LYS A 248 0.96 -18.60 2.48
C LYS A 248 0.56 -20.04 2.13
N CYS A 249 -0.73 -20.37 2.25
CA CYS A 249 -1.22 -21.75 2.20
C CYS A 249 -0.81 -22.53 0.93
N ILE A 250 -0.72 -21.87 -0.22
CA ILE A 250 -0.34 -22.51 -1.49
C ILE A 250 1.17 -22.72 -1.67
N ASN A 251 2.02 -22.13 -0.83
CA ASN A 251 3.47 -22.19 -1.00
C ASN A 251 4.04 -23.58 -0.71
N LEU A 252 3.29 -24.45 -0.01
CA LEU A 252 3.73 -25.81 0.34
C LEU A 252 3.55 -26.82 -0.81
N ASN A 253 2.56 -26.61 -1.67
CA ASN A 253 2.25 -27.48 -2.79
C ASN A 253 1.58 -26.67 -3.90
N LEU A 254 2.32 -26.39 -4.98
CA LEU A 254 1.84 -25.57 -6.09
C LEU A 254 0.74 -26.22 -6.93
N SER A 255 0.73 -27.56 -7.02
CA SER A 255 -0.21 -28.28 -7.89
C SER A 255 -1.55 -28.52 -7.23
N GLU A 256 -1.56 -28.77 -5.92
CA GLU A 256 -2.78 -29.12 -5.17
C GLU A 256 -3.20 -28.09 -4.13
N GLY A 257 -2.34 -27.11 -3.83
CA GLY A 257 -2.57 -26.11 -2.80
C GLY A 257 -3.90 -25.39 -2.92
N THR A 258 -4.45 -25.01 -1.76
CA THR A 258 -5.69 -24.22 -1.62
C THR A 258 -5.48 -23.09 -0.62
N CYS A 259 -6.23 -21.99 -0.76
CA CYS A 259 -6.20 -20.89 0.20
C CYS A 259 -7.23 -21.06 1.33
N ASN A 260 -6.77 -21.30 2.56
CA ASN A 260 -7.64 -21.42 3.74
C ASN A 260 -8.36 -20.11 4.08
N GLY A 261 -7.83 -18.97 3.63
CA GLY A 261 -8.43 -17.65 3.81
C GLY A 261 -9.61 -17.36 2.89
N LYS A 262 -10.05 -18.31 2.06
CA LYS A 262 -11.11 -18.14 1.04
C LYS A 262 -10.86 -16.98 0.07
N GLN A 263 -9.59 -16.70 -0.20
CA GLN A 263 -9.15 -15.72 -1.20
C GLN A 263 -8.77 -16.44 -2.48
N GLY A 264 -8.69 -15.69 -3.59
CA GLY A 264 -8.25 -16.25 -4.87
C GLY A 264 -6.87 -16.89 -4.75
N PHE A 265 -6.66 -17.99 -5.47
CA PHE A 265 -5.42 -18.75 -5.44
C PHE A 265 -5.05 -19.30 -6.81
N ILE A 266 -3.83 -19.78 -6.98
CA ILE A 266 -3.39 -20.44 -8.21
C ILE A 266 -3.04 -21.91 -7.96
N ARG A 267 -3.12 -22.71 -9.02
CA ARG A 267 -2.46 -24.01 -9.10
C ARG A 267 -1.60 -24.07 -10.35
N ALA A 268 -0.34 -24.46 -10.20
CA ALA A 268 0.57 -24.67 -11.30
C ALA A 268 0.65 -26.17 -11.62
N GLN A 269 0.47 -26.51 -12.89
CA GLN A 269 0.59 -27.86 -13.41
C GLN A 269 1.97 -28.05 -14.06
N ASP A 270 2.42 -29.30 -14.15
CA ASP A 270 3.76 -29.63 -14.69
C ASP A 270 3.91 -29.26 -16.17
N ASN A 271 2.82 -29.15 -16.91
CA ASN A 271 2.79 -28.71 -18.31
C ASN A 271 2.82 -27.18 -18.49
N GLY A 272 3.16 -26.42 -17.44
CA GLY A 272 3.24 -24.96 -17.52
C GLY A 272 1.89 -24.22 -17.45
N ILE A 273 0.76 -24.93 -17.33
CA ILE A 273 -0.54 -24.30 -17.11
C ILE A 273 -0.67 -23.83 -15.66
N VAL A 274 -0.96 -22.54 -15.49
CA VAL A 274 -1.26 -21.92 -14.20
C VAL A 274 -2.71 -21.49 -14.18
N LYS A 275 -3.54 -22.24 -13.45
CA LYS A 275 -4.97 -21.95 -13.30
C LYS A 275 -5.20 -21.08 -12.09
N TYR A 276 -5.91 -19.98 -12.27
CA TYR A 276 -6.36 -19.12 -11.18
C TYR A 276 -7.79 -19.49 -10.76
N TYR A 277 -7.96 -19.72 -9.48
CA TYR A 277 -9.23 -20.03 -8.82
C TYR A 277 -9.68 -18.78 -8.09
N SER A 278 -10.72 -18.14 -8.61
CA SER A 278 -11.24 -16.89 -8.07
C SER A 278 -12.07 -17.13 -6.81
N ALA A 279 -11.99 -16.21 -5.86
CA ALA A 279 -12.84 -16.20 -4.68
C ALA A 279 -14.06 -15.28 -4.83
N GLU A 280 -15.07 -15.52 -4.00
CA GLU A 280 -16.24 -14.65 -3.87
C GLU A 280 -15.90 -13.32 -3.18
N ILE A 281 -15.03 -13.36 -2.17
CA ILE A 281 -14.79 -12.21 -1.29
C ILE A 281 -13.84 -11.20 -1.95
N LYS A 282 -12.60 -11.62 -2.21
CA LYS A 282 -11.55 -10.76 -2.75
C LYS A 282 -10.47 -11.60 -3.40
N ASP A 283 -10.11 -11.22 -4.61
CA ASP A 283 -8.95 -11.75 -5.30
C ASP A 283 -7.72 -10.92 -4.92
N LEU A 284 -6.61 -11.62 -4.64
CA LEU A 284 -5.31 -11.01 -4.44
C LEU A 284 -4.38 -11.39 -5.58
N ALA A 285 -3.46 -10.49 -5.83
CA ALA A 285 -2.37 -10.71 -6.74
C ALA A 285 -1.43 -11.81 -6.23
N ILE A 286 -1.14 -12.79 -7.08
CA ILE A 286 -0.19 -13.85 -6.75
C ILE A 286 1.00 -13.75 -7.68
N GLY A 287 2.17 -13.55 -7.09
CA GLY A 287 3.46 -13.54 -7.78
C GLY A 287 4.14 -14.90 -7.67
N PHE A 288 4.88 -15.32 -8.69
CA PHE A 288 5.65 -16.56 -8.65
C PHE A 288 6.87 -16.50 -9.58
N TYR A 289 7.81 -17.39 -9.34
CA TYR A 289 9.12 -17.41 -9.98
C TYR A 289 9.40 -18.74 -10.66
N ALA A 290 10.14 -18.65 -11.75
CA ALA A 290 10.74 -19.83 -12.36
C ALA A 290 11.93 -20.34 -11.51
N GLU A 291 12.28 -21.61 -11.62
CA GLU A 291 13.39 -22.25 -10.91
C GLU A 291 14.74 -21.59 -11.22
N ASN A 292 15.06 -21.47 -12.50
CA ASN A 292 16.36 -21.02 -12.98
C ASN A 292 16.33 -19.54 -13.35
N SER A 293 17.35 -18.80 -12.92
CA SER A 293 17.59 -17.44 -13.37
C SER A 293 18.35 -17.39 -14.68
N PHE A 294 18.12 -16.34 -15.45
CA PHE A 294 18.94 -16.01 -16.60
C PHE A 294 20.16 -15.22 -16.15
N THR A 295 21.34 -15.75 -16.43
CA THR A 295 22.59 -15.14 -16.01
C THR A 295 23.52 -14.89 -17.19
N LYS A 296 24.33 -13.83 -17.07
CA LYS A 296 25.39 -13.55 -18.05
C LYS A 296 26.40 -14.69 -18.16
N ALA A 297 26.61 -15.45 -17.08
CA ALA A 297 27.53 -16.58 -17.04
C ALA A 297 27.04 -17.78 -17.87
N ALA A 298 25.72 -18.00 -17.95
CA ALA A 298 25.12 -19.03 -18.80
C ALA A 298 25.14 -18.68 -20.30
N GLY A 299 25.42 -17.42 -20.64
CA GLY A 299 25.48 -16.94 -22.02
C GLY A 299 26.77 -17.28 -22.76
N PHE A 300 26.78 -17.00 -24.06
CA PHE A 300 27.96 -17.10 -24.92
C PHE A 300 29.00 -16.03 -24.58
N CYS A 301 30.28 -16.40 -24.61
CA CYS A 301 31.36 -15.47 -24.26
C CYS A 301 31.64 -14.42 -25.34
N CYS A 302 31.43 -14.77 -26.61
CA CYS A 302 31.80 -13.99 -27.80
C CYS A 302 30.61 -13.39 -28.55
N HIS A 303 29.38 -13.71 -28.16
CA HIS A 303 28.16 -13.28 -28.82
C HIS A 303 27.16 -12.71 -27.83
N TYR A 304 26.18 -11.97 -28.34
CA TYR A 304 25.04 -11.56 -27.54
C TYR A 304 24.19 -12.79 -27.20
N SER A 305 23.76 -12.87 -25.95
CA SER A 305 23.00 -14.00 -25.43
C SER A 305 21.56 -13.57 -25.18
N LEU A 306 20.61 -14.20 -25.85
CA LEU A 306 19.18 -13.96 -25.70
C LEU A 306 18.56 -15.07 -24.86
N PHE A 307 17.94 -14.69 -23.75
CA PHE A 307 17.05 -15.55 -22.98
C PHE A 307 15.62 -15.06 -23.18
N TYR A 308 14.67 -15.98 -23.30
CA TYR A 308 13.30 -15.65 -23.71
C TYR A 308 12.31 -16.68 -23.18
N PHE A 309 11.11 -16.21 -22.81
CA PHE A 309 9.98 -17.04 -22.39
C PHE A 309 8.66 -16.33 -22.75
N GLU A 310 7.59 -17.11 -22.89
CA GLU A 310 6.25 -16.64 -23.26
C GLU A 310 5.20 -17.07 -22.22
N ILE A 311 4.11 -16.32 -22.18
CA ILE A 311 2.85 -16.72 -21.56
C ILE A 311 1.72 -16.56 -22.57
N THR A 312 0.82 -17.52 -22.60
CA THR A 312 -0.45 -17.45 -23.34
C THR A 312 -1.55 -17.12 -22.35
N MET A 313 -2.33 -16.07 -22.65
CA MET A 313 -3.47 -15.69 -21.83
C MET A 313 -4.62 -16.67 -22.05
N LEU A 314 -5.22 -17.18 -20.98
CA LEU A 314 -6.39 -18.07 -21.05
C LEU A 314 -7.66 -17.34 -20.60
N GLU A 315 -8.78 -17.61 -21.27
CA GLU A 315 -10.08 -16.94 -21.16
C GLU A 315 -10.56 -16.76 -19.71
N GLN A 316 -11.24 -15.65 -19.44
CA GLN A 316 -11.67 -15.28 -18.09
C GLN A 316 -13.09 -14.76 -17.97
N LEU A 317 -13.64 -15.03 -16.78
CA LEU A 317 -15.04 -14.86 -16.38
C LEU A 317 -15.33 -13.54 -15.62
N LYS A 318 -14.32 -12.71 -15.32
CA LYS A 318 -14.47 -11.51 -14.47
C LYS A 318 -14.03 -10.21 -15.17
N ASN A 319 -14.60 -9.09 -14.72
CA ASN A 319 -14.41 -7.75 -15.31
C ASN A 319 -13.03 -7.12 -15.02
N ILE A 320 -12.34 -7.53 -13.96
CA ILE A 320 -11.02 -6.98 -13.59
C ILE A 320 -10.03 -8.14 -13.50
N CYS A 321 -9.18 -8.22 -14.50
CA CYS A 321 -8.11 -9.19 -14.57
C CYS A 321 -6.81 -8.51 -14.96
N TYR A 322 -5.70 -8.99 -14.39
CA TYR A 322 -4.40 -8.57 -14.85
C TYR A 322 -3.36 -9.68 -14.72
N ALA A 323 -2.45 -9.74 -15.68
CA ALA A 323 -1.23 -10.53 -15.60
C ALA A 323 0.00 -9.61 -15.66
N GLY A 324 1.13 -10.07 -15.16
CA GLY A 324 2.42 -9.42 -15.28
C GLY A 324 3.48 -10.43 -15.69
N ILE A 325 4.37 -10.04 -16.61
CA ILE A 325 5.50 -10.83 -17.09
C ILE A 325 6.76 -9.98 -17.06
N GLY A 326 7.85 -10.51 -16.52
CA GLY A 326 9.12 -9.79 -16.47
C GLY A 326 10.17 -10.49 -15.62
N PHE A 327 11.01 -9.68 -14.99
CA PHE A 327 12.02 -10.14 -14.05
C PHE A 327 11.83 -9.39 -12.74
N ASN A 328 12.08 -10.05 -11.61
CA ASN A 328 11.97 -9.43 -10.31
C ASN A 328 13.31 -9.56 -9.58
N LYS A 329 14.16 -8.55 -9.78
CA LYS A 329 15.43 -8.37 -9.05
C LYS A 329 15.33 -7.23 -8.03
N ASP A 330 14.67 -6.14 -8.40
CA ASP A 330 14.41 -4.96 -7.57
C ASP A 330 13.18 -4.18 -8.10
N ASP A 331 12.76 -3.12 -7.38
CA ASP A 331 11.67 -2.22 -7.78
C ASP A 331 11.92 -1.50 -9.13
N ASN A 332 13.13 -1.60 -9.69
CA ASN A 332 13.51 -0.98 -10.95
C ASN A 332 13.57 -1.95 -12.13
N THR A 333 13.31 -3.24 -11.91
CA THR A 333 13.40 -4.23 -12.97
C THR A 333 12.13 -4.16 -13.84
N PRO A 334 12.24 -4.06 -15.19
CA PRO A 334 11.08 -3.91 -16.06
C PRO A 334 10.12 -5.10 -15.96
N VAL A 335 8.84 -4.79 -15.76
CA VAL A 335 7.72 -5.76 -15.81
C VAL A 335 6.66 -5.21 -16.75
N MET A 336 6.21 -6.03 -17.69
CA MET A 336 5.06 -5.73 -18.52
C MET A 336 3.79 -6.12 -17.78
N ILE A 337 2.80 -5.23 -17.74
CA ILE A 337 1.49 -5.49 -17.14
C ILE A 337 0.43 -5.55 -18.22
N MET A 338 -0.27 -6.67 -18.27
CA MET A 338 -1.39 -6.95 -19.17
C MET A 338 -2.68 -6.76 -18.37
N SER A 339 -3.48 -5.75 -18.71
CA SER A 339 -4.74 -5.48 -18.00
C SER A 339 -5.77 -4.87 -18.92
N ASN A 340 -7.01 -5.36 -18.80
CA ASN A 340 -8.18 -4.82 -19.49
C ASN A 340 -8.92 -3.75 -18.67
N GLY A 341 -8.43 -3.42 -17.46
CA GLY A 341 -9.04 -2.43 -16.58
C GLY A 341 -8.31 -1.07 -16.52
N PRO A 342 -8.95 -0.04 -15.93
CA PRO A 342 -8.33 1.25 -15.66
C PRO A 342 -7.37 1.14 -14.47
N ILE A 343 -6.16 0.63 -14.72
CA ILE A 343 -5.10 0.62 -13.70
C ILE A 343 -4.04 1.66 -14.04
N THR A 344 -3.77 2.54 -13.08
CA THR A 344 -2.66 3.49 -13.06
C THR A 344 -1.48 2.83 -12.32
N TYR A 345 -0.39 2.59 -13.04
CA TYR A 345 0.86 2.11 -12.45
C TYR A 345 1.96 3.16 -12.59
N SER A 346 3.04 3.01 -11.83
CA SER A 346 4.21 3.89 -11.87
C SER A 346 5.02 3.76 -13.17
N LYS A 347 6.10 4.54 -13.31
CA LYS A 347 6.78 4.85 -14.58
C LYS A 347 7.46 3.68 -15.34
N LEU A 348 7.56 2.48 -14.77
CA LEU A 348 8.33 1.37 -15.36
C LEU A 348 7.48 0.22 -15.94
N TYR A 349 6.17 0.43 -16.07
CA TYR A 349 5.26 -0.57 -16.61
C TYR A 349 4.85 -0.25 -18.04
N GLN A 350 4.98 -1.24 -18.93
CA GLN A 350 4.34 -1.19 -20.24
C GLN A 350 2.96 -1.85 -20.12
N LYS A 351 1.90 -1.06 -20.35
CA LYS A 351 0.52 -1.54 -20.34
C LYS A 351 0.14 -2.10 -21.70
N SER A 352 -0.51 -3.26 -21.73
CA SER A 352 -1.15 -3.80 -22.93
C SER A 352 -2.53 -4.37 -22.61
N SER A 353 -3.50 -4.14 -23.48
CA SER A 353 -4.77 -4.89 -23.45
C SER A 353 -4.55 -6.28 -24.05
N TRP A 354 -5.38 -7.24 -23.67
CA TRP A 354 -5.25 -8.62 -24.11
C TRP A 354 -6.61 -9.29 -24.30
N LYS A 355 -6.63 -10.33 -25.14
CA LYS A 355 -7.76 -11.26 -25.34
C LYS A 355 -7.30 -12.69 -25.10
N ASP A 356 -8.25 -13.61 -24.97
CA ASP A 356 -7.94 -15.04 -24.90
C ASP A 356 -7.06 -15.48 -26.09
N GLY A 357 -6.06 -16.31 -25.79
CA GLY A 357 -5.05 -16.78 -26.73
C GLY A 357 -3.98 -15.76 -27.13
N ASP A 358 -4.02 -14.51 -26.65
CA ASP A 358 -2.89 -13.60 -26.87
C ASP A 358 -1.63 -14.13 -26.16
N VAL A 359 -0.51 -14.13 -26.88
CA VAL A 359 0.79 -14.57 -26.39
C VAL A 359 1.66 -13.36 -26.07
N PHE A 360 2.20 -13.30 -24.86
CA PHE A 360 3.12 -12.27 -24.42
C PHE A 360 4.46 -12.87 -24.09
N GLY A 361 5.54 -12.24 -24.54
CA GLY A 361 6.89 -12.73 -24.28
C GLY A 361 7.78 -11.68 -23.66
N CYS A 362 8.76 -12.16 -22.91
CA CYS A 362 9.76 -11.35 -22.25
C CYS A 362 11.14 -11.89 -22.61
N GLY A 363 11.97 -11.02 -23.18
CA GLY A 363 13.34 -11.34 -23.54
C GLY A 363 14.34 -10.46 -22.82
N VAL A 364 15.47 -11.04 -22.44
CA VAL A 364 16.65 -10.29 -22.03
C VAL A 364 17.83 -10.63 -22.92
N VAL A 365 18.57 -9.59 -23.30
CA VAL A 365 19.78 -9.71 -24.09
C VAL A 365 20.98 -9.27 -23.25
N PHE A 366 21.91 -10.18 -23.04
CA PHE A 366 23.21 -9.89 -22.44
C PHE A 366 24.26 -9.66 -23.54
N PRO A 367 25.05 -8.58 -23.45
CA PRO A 367 26.13 -8.32 -24.38
C PRO A 367 27.28 -9.32 -24.18
N ALA A 368 28.03 -9.55 -25.26
CA ALA A 368 29.24 -10.36 -25.22
C ALA A 368 30.23 -9.84 -24.17
N LYS A 369 31.07 -10.71 -23.60
CA LYS A 369 32.01 -10.33 -22.52
C LYS A 369 32.97 -9.21 -22.95
N LYS A 370 33.32 -9.14 -24.23
CA LYS A 370 34.21 -8.12 -24.80
C LYS A 370 33.53 -6.75 -24.94
N GLU A 371 32.20 -6.69 -24.88
CA GLU A 371 31.41 -5.45 -24.99
C GLU A 371 30.98 -4.96 -23.61
N SER A 372 31.93 -4.79 -22.69
CA SER A 372 31.66 -4.40 -21.30
C SER A 372 30.95 -3.05 -21.14
N LYS A 373 31.06 -2.16 -22.15
CA LYS A 373 30.38 -0.85 -22.15
C LYS A 373 28.91 -0.92 -22.53
N THR A 374 28.47 -1.99 -23.18
CA THR A 374 27.07 -2.18 -23.54
C THR A 374 26.35 -2.76 -22.32
N LEU A 375 25.20 -2.19 -21.98
CA LEU A 375 24.37 -2.68 -20.89
C LEU A 375 23.42 -3.78 -21.38
N PRO A 376 23.08 -4.78 -20.55
CA PRO A 376 21.99 -5.70 -20.85
C PRO A 376 20.68 -4.94 -21.03
N TYR A 377 19.74 -5.49 -21.79
CA TYR A 377 18.42 -4.88 -21.94
C TYR A 377 17.29 -5.91 -21.98
N VAL A 378 16.12 -5.50 -21.51
CA VAL A 378 14.87 -6.25 -21.59
C VAL A 378 14.01 -5.71 -22.73
N PHE A 379 13.31 -6.59 -23.42
CA PHE A 379 12.28 -6.23 -24.39
C PHE A 379 11.08 -7.16 -24.23
N PHE A 380 9.93 -6.70 -24.73
CA PHE A 380 8.69 -7.45 -24.67
C PHE A 380 8.11 -7.67 -26.06
N THR A 381 7.29 -8.70 -26.19
CA THR A 381 6.61 -9.07 -27.42
C THR A 381 5.15 -9.38 -27.16
N LYS A 382 4.31 -9.17 -28.17
CA LYS A 382 2.93 -9.64 -28.23
C LYS A 382 2.70 -10.34 -29.56
N ASN A 383 2.18 -11.55 -29.53
CA ASN A 383 1.88 -12.40 -30.68
C ASN A 383 3.07 -12.45 -31.66
N GLY A 384 4.26 -12.75 -31.13
CA GLY A 384 5.50 -12.86 -31.90
C GLY A 384 6.09 -11.55 -32.43
N ARG A 385 5.54 -10.38 -32.08
CA ARG A 385 6.05 -9.07 -32.51
C ARG A 385 6.54 -8.26 -31.32
N ARG A 386 7.71 -7.61 -31.45
CA ARG A 386 8.24 -6.72 -30.40
C ARG A 386 7.30 -5.53 -30.20
N ILE A 387 7.06 -5.16 -28.94
CA ILE A 387 6.22 -4.01 -28.57
C ILE A 387 6.96 -3.10 -27.60
N GLY A 388 6.73 -1.78 -27.71
CA GLY A 388 7.35 -0.78 -26.83
C GLY A 388 8.85 -0.61 -27.05
N ASN A 389 9.48 0.09 -26.10
CA ASN A 389 10.90 0.38 -26.11
C ASN A 389 11.70 -0.73 -25.40
N LYS A 390 12.99 -0.83 -25.72
CA LYS A 390 13.94 -1.64 -24.94
C LYS A 390 14.28 -0.93 -23.63
N PHE A 391 14.39 -1.69 -22.55
CA PHE A 391 14.72 -1.20 -21.22
C PHE A 391 16.15 -1.59 -20.87
N SER A 392 17.06 -0.62 -20.84
CA SER A 392 18.44 -0.86 -20.40
C SER A 392 18.48 -1.20 -18.91
N LEU A 393 19.22 -2.24 -18.57
CA LEU A 393 19.46 -2.68 -17.20
C LEU A 393 20.75 -2.06 -16.65
N LYS A 394 20.96 -2.16 -15.33
CA LYS A 394 22.21 -1.74 -14.68
C LYS A 394 23.32 -2.76 -14.98
N GLU A 395 24.57 -2.34 -14.84
CA GLU A 395 25.75 -3.17 -15.14
C GLU A 395 25.81 -4.44 -14.26
N ASP A 396 25.27 -4.36 -13.05
CA ASP A 396 25.19 -5.45 -12.07
C ASP A 396 23.94 -6.33 -12.23
N SER A 397 23.08 -6.13 -13.24
CA SER A 397 21.87 -6.94 -13.47
C SER A 397 22.17 -8.28 -14.15
N ASP A 398 22.88 -9.16 -13.44
CA ASP A 398 23.41 -10.44 -13.94
C ASP A 398 22.63 -11.70 -13.53
N ASN A 399 21.59 -11.55 -12.72
CA ASN A 399 20.80 -12.64 -12.15
C ASN A 399 19.31 -12.28 -12.26
N LEU A 400 18.72 -12.57 -13.42
CA LEU A 400 17.36 -12.18 -13.74
C LEU A 400 16.47 -13.40 -13.71
N ARG A 401 15.73 -13.54 -12.61
CA ARG A 401 14.80 -14.65 -12.43
C ARG A 401 13.47 -14.32 -13.11
N PRO A 402 12.98 -15.15 -14.07
CA PRO A 402 11.66 -14.97 -14.65
C PRO A 402 10.60 -14.89 -13.56
N TYR A 403 9.74 -13.88 -13.67
CA TYR A 403 8.74 -13.54 -12.68
C TYR A 403 7.40 -13.27 -13.34
N PHE A 404 6.36 -13.77 -12.70
CA PHE A 404 4.98 -13.67 -13.14
C PHE A 404 4.10 -13.16 -12.02
N LYS A 405 3.02 -12.47 -12.36
CA LYS A 405 2.04 -11.95 -11.40
C LYS A 405 0.64 -12.10 -11.98
N LEU A 406 -0.28 -12.74 -11.26
CA LEU A 406 -1.64 -12.99 -11.73
C LEU A 406 -2.68 -12.43 -10.76
N LEU A 407 -3.77 -11.89 -11.28
CA LEU A 407 -4.99 -11.59 -10.54
C LEU A 407 -6.19 -11.97 -11.41
N SER A 408 -6.97 -12.91 -10.88
CA SER A 408 -8.22 -13.37 -11.50
C SER A 408 -8.02 -13.93 -12.92
N CYS A 409 -6.80 -14.41 -13.22
CA CYS A 409 -6.42 -14.82 -14.57
C CYS A 409 -5.58 -16.10 -14.63
N SER A 410 -5.90 -16.95 -15.61
CA SER A 410 -5.13 -18.16 -15.90
C SER A 410 -4.21 -17.91 -17.09
N ILE A 411 -3.07 -18.59 -17.10
CA ILE A 411 -2.09 -18.53 -18.18
C ILE A 411 -1.50 -19.92 -18.45
N GLU A 412 -0.92 -20.07 -19.62
CA GLU A 412 0.00 -21.16 -19.97
C GLU A 412 1.38 -20.56 -20.17
N ILE A 413 2.43 -21.20 -19.68
CA ILE A 413 3.80 -20.67 -19.74
C ILE A 413 4.66 -21.57 -20.62
N ASN A 414 5.34 -20.96 -21.60
CA ASN A 414 6.35 -21.62 -22.42
C ASN A 414 7.73 -21.05 -22.09
N PHE A 415 8.58 -21.84 -21.44
CA PHE A 415 9.98 -21.49 -21.16
C PHE A 415 10.95 -21.85 -22.30
N GLY A 416 10.46 -22.48 -23.37
CA GLY A 416 11.28 -23.02 -24.46
C GLY A 416 11.93 -24.35 -24.09
N ASN A 417 11.27 -25.15 -23.24
CA ASN A 417 11.76 -26.47 -22.85
C ASN A 417 11.75 -27.45 -24.03
N ASP A 418 10.80 -27.29 -24.95
CA ASP A 418 10.64 -28.10 -26.17
C ASP A 418 10.28 -27.20 -27.35
N LEU A 419 11.29 -26.63 -28.01
CA LEU A 419 11.07 -25.74 -29.16
C LEU A 419 10.67 -26.47 -30.45
N GLU A 420 10.74 -27.80 -30.48
CA GLU A 420 10.34 -28.59 -31.65
C GLU A 420 8.83 -28.75 -31.67
N ASN A 421 8.23 -29.12 -30.54
CA ASN A 421 6.78 -29.31 -30.42
C ASN A 421 6.05 -28.04 -29.97
N GLU A 422 6.69 -27.20 -29.16
CA GLU A 422 6.11 -25.97 -28.59
C GLU A 422 7.00 -24.74 -28.91
N PRO A 423 7.11 -24.34 -30.20
CA PRO A 423 7.93 -23.21 -30.58
C PRO A 423 7.37 -21.90 -29.99
N PHE A 424 8.27 -20.97 -29.70
CA PHE A 424 7.86 -19.60 -29.39
C PHE A 424 7.12 -18.95 -30.57
N SER A 425 6.14 -18.10 -30.25
CA SER A 425 5.54 -17.20 -31.24
C SER A 425 6.56 -16.20 -31.78
N TYR A 426 7.50 -15.75 -30.95
CA TYR A 426 8.60 -14.88 -31.37
C TYR A 426 9.77 -15.65 -31.98
N ASN A 427 10.21 -15.22 -33.17
CA ASN A 427 11.39 -15.80 -33.81
C ASN A 427 12.69 -15.26 -33.18
N THR A 428 13.22 -15.99 -32.22
CA THR A 428 14.45 -15.65 -31.49
C THR A 428 15.70 -15.62 -32.38
N PHE A 429 15.72 -16.34 -33.50
CA PHE A 429 16.82 -16.34 -34.47
C PHE A 429 16.90 -15.06 -35.31
N LYS A 430 15.83 -14.27 -35.33
CA LYS A 430 15.76 -13.00 -36.07
C LYS A 430 15.92 -11.76 -35.18
N HIS A 431 16.38 -11.95 -33.94
CA HIS A 431 16.59 -10.83 -33.03
C HIS A 431 17.78 -9.98 -33.49
N ASN A 432 17.52 -8.70 -33.81
CA ASN A 432 18.53 -7.71 -34.18
C ASN A 432 18.66 -6.66 -33.07
N ILE A 433 19.90 -6.30 -32.71
CA ILE A 433 20.27 -5.39 -31.59
C ILE A 433 20.07 -3.92 -31.94
#